data_AF-A0A7J0GT96-F1
#
_entry.id   AF-A0A7J0GT96-F1
#
_cell.length_a   1.000
_cell.length_b   1.000
_cell.length_c   1.000
_cell.angle_alpha   90.00
_cell.angle_beta   90.00
_cell.angle_gamma   90.00
#
_symmetry.space_group_name_H-M   'P 1'
#
loop_
_entity.id
_entity.type
_entity.pdbx_description
1 polymer ?
#
loop_
_entity_poly.entity_id
_entity_poly.type
_entity_poly.pdbx_seq_one_letter_code
_entity_poly.pdbx_strand_id
1 'polypeptide(L)'
;METIFLSNIDQAVGFPVETVFFFQVPPTKASSTLNICEVVKRAVAEVLLVPYYFMAGRLNFNHGSNRLELVCNNAGVMFVGATSRLALKDLGNLSLPNASFHRFIHRPGLYKSLG
;
A
#
# COMPACT_ATOMS: atom_id res chain seq x y z
N MET A 1 1.63 -12.36 20.32
CA MET A 1 0.65 -12.23 19.22
C MET A 1 -0.56 -11.56 19.82
N GLU A 2 -0.89 -10.37 19.33
CA GLU A 2 -1.98 -9.53 19.85
C GLU A 2 -3.07 -9.45 18.78
N THR A 3 -4.33 -9.39 19.21
CA THR A 3 -5.47 -9.12 18.33
C THR A 3 -6.08 -7.79 18.74
N ILE A 4 -6.14 -6.84 17.81
CA ILE A 4 -6.77 -5.54 18.05
C ILE A 4 -8.27 -5.66 17.81
N PHE A 5 -9.03 -5.18 18.79
CA PHE A 5 -10.48 -5.07 18.68
C PHE A 5 -10.85 -3.98 17.67
N LEU A 6 -11.68 -4.35 16.69
CA LEU A 6 -12.20 -3.43 15.67
C LEU A 6 -13.55 -2.87 16.10
N SER A 7 -13.69 -1.54 16.04
CA SER A 7 -14.90 -0.81 16.40
C SER A 7 -16.06 -1.12 15.45
N ASN A 8 -17.28 -0.70 15.80
CA ASN A 8 -18.43 -0.90 14.91
C ASN A 8 -18.30 -0.15 13.57
N ILE A 9 -17.55 0.96 13.54
CA ILE A 9 -17.24 1.65 12.28
C ILE A 9 -16.36 0.75 11.42
N ASP A 10 -15.30 0.17 11.99
CA ASP A 10 -14.38 -0.72 11.28
C ASP A 10 -15.09 -1.97 10.70
N GLN A 11 -16.13 -2.47 11.39
CA GLN A 11 -16.96 -3.56 10.87
C GLN A 11 -17.78 -3.15 9.64
N ALA A 12 -18.15 -1.87 9.53
CA ALA A 12 -18.99 -1.36 8.44
C ALA A 12 -18.19 -0.89 7.22
N VAL A 13 -16.94 -0.45 7.40
CA VAL A 13 -16.10 0.16 6.33
C VAL A 13 -14.85 -0.66 5.99
N GLY A 14 -14.96 -1.98 5.97
CA GLY A 14 -13.86 -2.89 5.65
C GLY A 14 -13.58 -3.06 4.15
N PHE A 15 -13.23 -1.98 3.44
CA PHE A 15 -12.87 -2.03 2.01
C PHE A 15 -11.47 -1.44 1.74
N PRO A 16 -10.76 -1.94 0.71
CA PRO A 16 -9.46 -1.39 0.34
C PRO A 16 -9.60 0.01 -0.23
N VAL A 17 -8.73 0.92 0.22
CA VAL A 17 -8.59 2.27 -0.35
C VAL A 17 -7.32 2.32 -1.19
N GLU A 18 -7.48 2.74 -2.44
CA GLU A 18 -6.42 2.81 -3.44
C GLU A 18 -5.99 4.27 -3.67
N THR A 19 -4.73 4.58 -3.41
CA THR A 19 -4.18 5.95 -3.55
C THR A 19 -2.88 5.93 -4.34
N VAL A 20 -2.73 6.89 -5.25
CA VAL A 20 -1.50 7.09 -6.05
C VAL A 20 -0.94 8.48 -5.76
N PHE A 21 0.36 8.53 -5.46
CA PHE A 21 1.09 9.77 -5.25
C PHE A 21 2.21 9.91 -6.28
N PHE A 22 2.39 11.10 -6.82
CA PHE A 22 3.45 11.42 -7.77
C PHE A 22 4.47 12.36 -7.14
N PHE A 23 5.75 12.02 -7.25
CA PHE A 23 6.85 12.81 -6.72
C PHE A 23 7.81 13.16 -7.85
N GLN A 24 8.07 14.45 -8.06
CA GLN A 24 9.03 14.93 -9.03
C GLN A 24 10.37 15.19 -8.36
N VAL A 25 11.46 14.75 -9.00
CA VAL A 25 12.83 15.10 -8.57
C VAL A 25 13.04 16.60 -8.78
N PRO A 26 13.39 17.37 -7.72
CA PRO A 26 13.68 18.79 -7.88
C PRO A 26 14.86 19.01 -8.84
N PRO A 27 14.82 20.03 -9.72
CA PRO A 27 15.90 20.31 -10.67
C PRO A 27 17.26 20.54 -10.02
N THR A 28 17.26 20.99 -8.76
CA THR A 28 18.44 21.32 -7.96
C THR A 28 19.15 20.10 -7.37
N LYS A 29 18.56 18.90 -7.47
CA LYS A 29 19.15 17.67 -6.94
C LYS A 29 19.58 16.75 -8.08
N ALA A 30 20.87 16.45 -8.14
CA ALA A 30 21.39 15.32 -8.92
C ALA A 30 21.10 13.99 -8.21
N SER A 31 19.83 13.73 -7.87
CA SER A 31 19.45 12.51 -7.18
C SER A 31 19.05 11.44 -8.20
N SER A 32 19.82 10.34 -8.20
CA SER A 32 19.47 9.11 -8.91
C SER A 32 18.24 8.46 -8.27
N THR A 33 17.34 7.93 -9.08
CA THR A 33 16.18 7.14 -8.63
C THR A 33 16.50 5.66 -8.46
N LEU A 34 17.74 5.23 -8.76
CA LEU A 34 18.11 3.81 -8.82
C LEU A 34 17.88 3.05 -7.50
N ASN A 35 18.05 3.70 -6.35
CA ASN A 35 17.91 3.07 -5.03
C ASN A 35 16.58 3.38 -4.33
N ILE A 36 15.64 4.07 -4.99
CA ILE A 36 14.42 4.57 -4.34
C ILE A 36 13.59 3.43 -3.74
N CYS A 37 13.52 2.28 -4.42
CA CYS A 37 12.78 1.12 -3.94
C CYS A 37 13.33 0.60 -2.60
N GLU A 38 14.65 0.45 -2.50
CA GLU A 38 15.29 -0.02 -1.26
C GLU A 38 15.19 1.01 -0.14
N VAL A 39 15.36 2.30 -0.45
CA VAL A 39 15.21 3.38 0.54
C VAL A 39 13.78 3.39 1.13
N VAL A 40 12.76 3.32 0.28
CA VAL A 40 11.35 3.32 0.72
C VAL A 40 11.02 2.04 1.48
N LYS A 41 11.44 0.87 0.98
CA LYS A 41 11.23 -0.42 1.66
C LYS A 41 11.80 -0.41 3.08
N ARG A 42 13.03 0.11 3.24
CA ARG A 42 13.68 0.23 4.54
C ARG A 42 12.95 1.23 5.45
N ALA A 43 12.57 2.40 4.93
CA ALA A 43 11.82 3.38 5.70
C ALA A 43 10.46 2.81 6.20
N VAL A 44 9.76 2.04 5.37
CA VAL A 44 8.54 1.36 5.80
C VAL A 44 8.84 0.37 6.92
N ALA A 45 9.82 -0.51 6.74
CA ALA A 45 10.14 -1.56 7.71
C ALA A 45 10.66 -1.02 9.05
N GLU A 46 11.58 -0.07 9.01
CA GLU A 46 12.33 0.39 10.19
C GLU A 46 11.73 1.62 10.87
N VAL A 47 10.93 2.42 10.15
CA VAL A 47 10.38 3.68 10.69
C VAL A 47 8.87 3.59 10.83
N LEU A 48 8.15 3.18 9.77
CA LEU A 48 6.69 3.19 9.78
C LEU A 48 6.10 2.02 10.57
N LEU A 49 6.61 0.81 10.36
CA LEU A 49 6.09 -0.39 11.03
C LEU A 49 6.50 -0.52 12.51
N VAL A 50 7.39 0.33 13.02
CA VAL A 50 7.73 0.35 14.46
C VAL A 50 6.55 0.88 15.31
N PRO A 51 6.05 2.11 15.10
CA PRO A 51 4.87 2.61 15.81
C PRO A 51 3.56 2.04 15.23
N TYR A 52 3.52 1.65 13.95
CA TYR A 52 2.32 1.12 13.28
C TYR A 52 2.44 -0.38 12.97
N TYR A 53 2.92 -1.15 13.95
CA TYR A 53 3.17 -2.60 13.81
C TYR A 53 1.94 -3.40 13.34
N PHE A 54 0.74 -2.94 13.69
CA PHE A 54 -0.52 -3.58 13.32
C PHE A 54 -0.74 -3.61 11.79
N MET A 55 -0.11 -2.71 11.03
CA MET A 55 -0.15 -2.72 9.57
C MET A 55 0.54 -3.94 8.96
N ALA A 56 1.47 -4.57 9.68
CA ALA A 56 2.08 -5.84 9.30
C ALA A 56 1.24 -7.07 9.67
N GLY A 57 0.04 -6.88 10.25
CA GLY A 57 -0.88 -7.93 10.65
C GLY A 57 -1.75 -8.48 9.52
N ARG A 58 -2.78 -9.25 9.87
CA ARG A 58 -3.80 -9.76 8.95
C ARG A 58 -5.19 -9.57 9.53
N LEU A 59 -6.14 -9.22 8.68
CA LEU A 59 -7.54 -9.27 9.02
C LEU A 59 -7.99 -10.74 9.08
N ASN A 60 -8.75 -11.08 10.11
CA ASN A 60 -9.33 -12.39 10.33
C ASN A 60 -10.82 -12.24 10.62
N PHE A 61 -11.66 -13.02 9.96
CA PHE A 61 -13.08 -13.07 10.31
C PHE A 61 -13.31 -14.15 11.36
N ASN A 62 -13.68 -13.74 12.57
CA ASN A 62 -13.97 -14.66 13.66
C ASN A 62 -15.42 -15.13 13.59
N HIS A 63 -15.62 -16.39 13.18
CA HIS A 63 -16.94 -17.00 13.06
C HIS A 63 -17.68 -17.19 14.39
N GLY A 64 -16.97 -17.24 15.53
CA GLY A 64 -17.59 -17.39 16.85
C GLY A 64 -18.21 -16.08 17.36
N SER A 65 -17.54 -14.95 17.12
CA SER A 65 -18.05 -13.62 17.49
C SER A 65 -18.82 -12.94 16.35
N ASN A 66 -18.75 -13.48 15.13
CA ASN A 66 -19.25 -12.89 13.89
C ASN A 66 -18.70 -11.48 13.65
N ARG A 67 -17.40 -11.29 13.90
CA ARG A 67 -16.70 -10.01 13.77
C ARG A 67 -15.38 -10.15 13.03
N LEU A 68 -15.01 -9.10 12.31
CA LEU A 68 -13.67 -8.91 11.77
C LEU A 68 -12.72 -8.49 12.91
N GLU A 69 -11.52 -9.05 12.90
CA GLU A 69 -10.46 -8.82 13.88
C GLU A 69 -9.13 -8.53 13.17
N LEU A 70 -8.27 -7.69 13.76
CA LEU A 70 -6.93 -7.46 13.25
C LEU A 70 -5.90 -8.25 14.08
N VAL A 71 -5.34 -9.30 13.49
CA VAL A 71 -4.32 -10.15 14.12
C VAL A 71 -2.93 -9.58 13.83
N CYS A 72 -2.27 -9.04 14.85
CA CYS A 72 -0.92 -8.49 14.78
C CYS A 72 0.11 -9.63 14.84
N ASN A 73 0.24 -10.39 13.75
CA ASN A 73 1.12 -11.56 13.61
C ASN A 73 2.47 -11.27 12.94
N ASN A 74 2.76 -9.99 12.65
CA ASN A 74 3.98 -9.57 11.95
C ASN A 74 4.24 -10.34 10.64
N ALA A 75 3.18 -10.69 9.91
CA ALA A 75 3.27 -11.34 8.60
C ALA A 75 3.81 -10.41 7.48
N GLY A 76 4.12 -9.16 7.82
CA GLY A 76 4.72 -8.17 6.93
C GLY A 76 3.73 -7.53 5.97
N VAL A 77 4.21 -6.50 5.27
CA VAL A 77 3.47 -5.79 4.21
C VAL A 77 4.04 -6.14 2.84
N MET A 78 3.19 -6.22 1.83
CA MET A 78 3.63 -6.43 0.46
C MET A 78 4.26 -5.15 -0.10
N PHE A 79 5.44 -5.26 -0.70
CA PHE A 79 6.13 -4.15 -1.34
C PHE A 79 6.54 -4.58 -2.75
N VAL A 80 6.21 -3.76 -3.76
CA VAL A 80 6.51 -4.04 -5.17
C VAL A 80 7.25 -2.86 -5.76
N GLY A 81 8.41 -3.12 -6.38
CA GLY A 81 9.13 -2.16 -7.20
C GLY A 81 8.85 -2.39 -8.69
N ALA A 82 8.72 -1.32 -9.45
CA ALA A 82 8.50 -1.37 -10.90
C ALA A 82 9.15 -0.16 -11.59
N THR A 83 9.39 -0.28 -12.89
CA THR A 83 9.88 0.82 -13.74
C THR A 83 8.95 0.99 -14.95
N SER A 84 8.96 2.18 -15.53
CA SER A 84 8.15 2.53 -16.71
C SER A 84 9.02 3.21 -17.75
N ARG A 85 8.64 3.07 -19.02
CA ARG A 85 9.22 3.83 -20.14
C ARG A 85 8.66 5.25 -20.24
N LEU A 86 7.55 5.53 -19.54
CA LEU A 86 6.92 6.85 -19.50
C LEU A 86 7.58 7.73 -18.42
N ALA A 87 7.78 9.00 -18.72
CA ALA A 87 8.11 10.02 -17.74
C ALA A 87 6.84 10.62 -17.11
N LEU A 88 6.97 11.27 -15.95
CA LEU A 88 5.82 11.92 -15.28
C LEU A 88 5.09 12.94 -16.16
N LYS A 89 5.82 13.67 -17.01
CA LYS A 89 5.25 14.63 -17.96
C LYS A 89 4.34 13.98 -19.02
N ASP A 90 4.55 12.69 -19.31
CA ASP A 90 3.78 11.95 -20.29
C ASP A 90 2.42 11.48 -19.72
N LEU A 91 2.19 11.66 -18.41
CA LEU A 91 0.97 11.27 -17.71
C LEU A 91 -0.09 12.40 -17.69
N GLY A 92 0.23 13.57 -18.24
CA GLY A 92 -0.65 14.74 -18.28
C GLY A 92 -0.67 15.54 -16.97
N ASN A 93 -1.79 16.19 -16.68
CA ASN A 93 -1.94 16.97 -15.45
C ASN A 93 -2.25 16.05 -14.27
N LEU A 94 -1.25 15.83 -13.41
CA LEU A 94 -1.31 14.93 -12.26
C LEU A 94 -2.26 15.40 -11.15
N SER A 95 -2.67 16.67 -11.16
CA SER A 95 -3.63 17.22 -10.19
C SER A 95 -5.08 16.91 -10.52
N LEU A 96 -5.36 16.36 -11.72
CA LEU A 96 -6.69 15.98 -12.16
C LEU A 96 -6.88 14.46 -12.07
N PRO A 97 -8.10 13.97 -11.76
CA PRO A 97 -8.39 12.55 -11.83
C PRO A 97 -8.11 11.99 -13.23
N ASN A 98 -7.35 10.90 -13.30
CA ASN A 98 -7.08 10.19 -14.54
C ASN A 98 -7.32 8.69 -14.33
N ALA A 99 -8.31 8.15 -15.04
CA ALA A 99 -8.67 6.75 -14.93
C ALA A 99 -7.46 5.83 -15.17
N SER A 100 -6.51 6.20 -16.03
CA SER A 100 -5.32 5.39 -16.35
C SER A 100 -4.38 5.16 -15.16
N PHE A 101 -4.47 5.96 -14.08
CA PHE A 101 -3.62 5.80 -12.90
C PHE A 101 -3.85 4.46 -12.17
N HIS A 102 -5.00 3.81 -12.38
CA HIS A 102 -5.27 2.47 -11.83
C HIS A 102 -4.25 1.40 -12.29
N ARG A 103 -3.52 1.66 -13.40
CA ARG A 103 -2.48 0.78 -13.94
C ARG A 103 -1.19 0.79 -13.11
N PHE A 104 -1.01 1.78 -12.24
CA PHE A 104 0.14 1.86 -11.32
C PHE A 104 -0.12 1.14 -9.99
N ILE A 105 -1.31 0.57 -9.80
CA ILE A 105 -1.70 -0.13 -8.58
C ILE A 105 -1.54 -1.63 -8.80
N HIS A 106 -0.67 -2.26 -8.02
CA HIS A 106 -0.55 -3.71 -8.01
C HIS A 106 -1.68 -4.32 -7.18
N ARG A 107 -2.51 -5.17 -7.81
CA ARG A 107 -3.62 -5.88 -7.17
C ARG A 107 -3.32 -7.38 -7.09
N PRO A 108 -2.79 -7.89 -5.97
CA PRO A 108 -2.48 -9.30 -5.84
C PRO A 108 -3.78 -10.13 -5.86
N GLY A 109 -3.81 -11.19 -6.66
CA GLY A 109 -4.94 -12.12 -6.71
C GLY A 109 -6.10 -11.74 -7.63
N LEU A 110 -6.15 -10.51 -8.18
CA LEU A 110 -7.22 -10.10 -9.11
C LEU A 110 -7.22 -10.87 -10.44
N TYR A 111 -6.09 -11.50 -10.79
CA TYR A 111 -5.92 -12.35 -11.97
C TYR A 111 -6.13 -13.84 -11.69
N LYS A 112 -6.32 -14.25 -10.43
CA LYS A 112 -6.60 -15.65 -10.06
C LYS A 112 -8.09 -16.02 -10.16
N SER A 113 -8.98 -15.04 -10.33
CA SER A 113 -10.43 -15.25 -10.53
C SER A 113 -10.85 -15.26 -12.00
N LEU A 114 -9.89 -15.33 -12.94
CA LEU A 114 -10.12 -15.41 -14.38
C LEU A 114 -9.60 -16.73 -14.99
N GLY A 115 -9.32 -17.74 -14.15
CA GLY A 115 -8.91 -19.09 -14.55
C GLY A 115 -9.81 -20.14 -13.94
#